data_AF-A0A060CMU3-F1
#
_entry.id   AF-A0A060CMU3-F1
#
_cell.length_a   1.000
_cell.length_b   1.000
_cell.length_c   1.000
_cell.angle_alpha   90.00
_cell.angle_beta   90.00
_cell.angle_gamma   90.00
#
_symmetry.space_group_name_H-M   'P 1'
#
loop_
_entity.id
_entity.type
_entity.pdbx_description
1 polymer ?
#
loop_
_entity_poly.entity_id
_entity_poly.type
_entity_poly.pdbx_seq_one_letter_code
_entity_poly.pdbx_strand_id
1 'polypeptide(L)' 'MPAKTRVASGLPFPLGATWDGSGVNVAVFSANATRIEL' A
#
# COMPACT_ATOMS: atom_id res chain seq x y z
N MET A 1 22.49 6.08 5.23
CA MET A 1 21.98 4.95 4.45
C MET A 1 20.47 5.03 4.46
N PRO A 2 19.76 5.25 3.33
CA PRO A 2 18.30 5.22 3.33
C PRO A 2 17.84 3.83 3.77
N ALA A 3 16.85 3.77 4.67
CA ALA A 3 16.29 2.51 5.13
C ALA A 3 15.65 1.78 3.94
N LYS A 4 15.90 0.48 3.80
CA LYS A 4 15.34 -0.34 2.72
C LYS A 4 13.82 -0.42 2.91
N THR A 5 13.04 0.19 2.01
CA THR A 5 11.59 0.04 1.99
C THR A 5 11.24 -1.42 1.72
N ARG A 6 10.57 -2.07 2.66
CA ARG A 6 10.06 -3.44 2.51
C ARG A 6 8.60 -3.35 2.11
N VAL A 7 8.26 -3.98 0.99
CA VAL A 7 6.89 -4.04 0.47
C VAL A 7 6.36 -5.45 0.65
N ALA A 8 5.11 -5.56 1.09
CA ALA A 8 4.35 -6.79 1.24
C ALA A 8 3.00 -6.66 0.51
N SER A 9 2.27 -7.76 0.33
CA SER A 9 1.03 -7.81 -0.46
C SER A 9 -0.14 -6.97 0.11
N GLY A 10 -0.13 -6.66 1.41
CA GLY A 10 -1.20 -5.89 2.06
C GLY A 10 -2.58 -6.56 2.02
N LEU A 11 -3.63 -5.76 2.20
CA LEU A 11 -5.05 -6.12 2.15
C LEU A 11 -5.81 -5.17 1.21
N PRO A 12 -6.85 -5.66 0.49
CA PRO A 12 -7.62 -4.83 -0.45
C PRO A 12 -8.55 -3.82 0.24
N PHE A 13 -8.73 -3.91 1.56
CA PHE A 13 -9.54 -2.99 2.37
C PHE A 13 -8.92 -2.81 3.76
N PRO A 14 -9.21 -1.71 4.47
CA PRO A 14 -9.97 -0.54 4.02
C PRO A 14 -9.20 0.27 2.96
N LEU A 15 -9.92 1.01 2.12
CA LEU A 15 -9.31 1.91 1.13
C LEU A 15 -8.55 3.04 1.82
N GLY A 16 -7.45 3.49 1.20
CA GLY A 16 -6.54 4.50 1.72
C GLY A 16 -5.29 3.89 2.36
N ALA A 17 -4.59 4.70 3.15
CA ALA A 17 -3.41 4.30 3.91
C ALA A 17 -3.80 4.06 5.37
N THR A 18 -3.58 2.85 5.88
CA THR A 18 -3.93 2.46 7.25
C THR A 18 -2.71 1.91 7.98
N TRP A 19 -2.42 2.46 9.16
CA TRP A 19 -1.34 1.97 10.04
C TRP A 19 -1.84 0.83 10.93
N ASP A 20 -1.14 -0.30 10.93
CA ASP A 20 -1.50 -1.49 11.71
C ASP A 20 -0.60 -1.75 12.94
N GLY A 21 0.33 -0.85 13.22
CA GLY A 21 1.34 -1.00 14.29
C GLY A 21 2.68 -1.57 13.82
N SER A 22 2.72 -2.27 12.68
CA SER A 22 3.93 -2.87 12.10
C SER A 22 4.31 -2.25 10.75
N GLY A 23 3.36 -1.62 10.06
CA GLY A 23 3.52 -0.99 8.76
C GLY A 23 2.28 -0.23 8.31
N VAL A 24 2.33 0.28 7.08
CA VAL A 24 1.20 0.93 6.42
C VAL A 24 0.64 -0.02 5.35
N ASN A 25 -0.64 -0.36 5.45
CA ASN A 25 -1.39 -0.96 4.36
C ASN A 25 -1.93 0.13 3.43
N VAL A 26 -1.70 0.02 2.12
CA VAL A 26 -2.24 0.96 1.12
C VAL A 26 -3.15 0.21 0.16
N ALA A 27 -4.42 0.59 0.12
CA ALA A 27 -5.41 0.04 -0.80
C ALA A 27 -6.06 1.15 -1.63
N VAL A 28 -5.94 1.09 -2.95
CA VAL A 28 -6.46 2.09 -3.87
C VAL A 28 -7.38 1.43 -4.88
N PHE A 29 -8.55 2.01 -5.09
CA PHE A 29 -9.45 1.61 -6.16
C PHE A 29 -9.11 2.38 -7.45
N SER A 30 -9.03 1.67 -8.57
CA SER A 30 -9.04 2.29 -9.89
C SER A 30 -9.79 1.41 -10.88
N ALA A 31 -10.79 1.99 -11.54
CA ALA A 31 -11.55 1.30 -12.58
C ALA A 31 -10.77 1.13 -13.89
N ASN A 32 -9.74 1.96 -14.14
CA ASN A 32 -9.09 2.08 -15.45
C ASN A 32 -7.55 2.00 -15.40
N ALA A 33 -6.94 1.87 -14.21
CA ALA A 33 -5.48 1.86 -14.11
C ALA A 33 -4.88 0.56 -14.66
N THR A 34 -3.83 0.70 -15.47
CA THR A 34 -2.99 -0.41 -15.93
C THR A 34 -1.74 -0.58 -15.07
N ARG A 35 -1.39 0.43 -14.25
CA ARG A 35 -0.28 0.42 -13.29
C ARG A 35 -0.54 1.41 -12.16
N ILE A 36 -0.02 1.10 -10.97
CA ILE A 36 0.04 1.98 -9.81
C ILE A 36 1.47 1.96 -9.26
N GLU A 37 1.96 3.10 -8.78
CA GLU A 37 3.25 3.26 -8.11
C GLU A 37 3.02 3.88 -6.72
N LEU A 38 3.78 3.42 -5.73
CA LEU A 38 3.71 3.84 -4.33
C LEU A 38 4.98 4.61 -3.96
#